data_AF-A0A0Q4N4Z6-F1
#
_entry.id   AF-A0A0Q4N4Z6-F1
#
_cell.length_a   1.000
_cell.length_b   1.000
_cell.length_c   1.000
_cell.angle_alpha   90.00
_cell.angle_beta   90.00
_cell.angle_gamma   90.00
#
_symmetry.space_group_name_H-M   'P 1'
#
loop_
_entity.id
_entity.type
_entity.pdbx_description
1 polymer ?
#
loop_
_entity_poly.entity_id
_entity_poly.type
_entity_poly.pdbx_seq_one_letter_code
_entity_poly.pdbx_strand_id
1 'polypeptide(L)'
;MVGLTLLSSMARGNVDDITQALIGTRDYHLRCALYFVLKGERLPESVRDLMDAEVTVELARMKDQYRAACLHALNLVQHQEARQQHTADQRRFDQAAVKFRAMNAPAPEGTVDELAKRHGVSKSHVRLLKRENRLHELTGAASQ
;
A
#
# COMPACT_ATOMS: atom_id res chain seq x y z
N MET A 1 32.79 -20.85 17.57
CA MET A 1 32.74 -19.46 17.10
C MET A 1 31.72 -19.20 15.99
N VAL A 2 31.56 -20.07 14.97
CA VAL A 2 30.61 -19.86 13.84
C VAL A 2 29.19 -19.45 14.28
N GLY A 3 28.63 -20.10 15.31
CA GLY A 3 27.28 -19.77 15.78
C GLY A 3 27.13 -18.39 16.42
N LEU A 4 28.16 -17.88 17.11
CA LEU A 4 28.15 -16.51 17.67
C LEU A 4 28.24 -15.46 16.55
N THR A 5 29.06 -15.73 15.53
CA THR A 5 29.12 -14.88 14.32
C THR A 5 27.77 -14.85 13.61
N LEU A 6 27.09 -15.99 13.52
CA LEU A 6 25.76 -16.09 12.94
C LEU A 6 24.72 -15.27 13.73
N LEU A 7 24.71 -15.38 15.07
CA LEU A 7 23.83 -14.55 15.91
C LEU A 7 24.09 -13.04 15.69
N SER A 8 25.36 -12.65 15.61
CA SER A 8 25.73 -11.24 15.34
C SER A 8 25.29 -10.78 13.95
N SER A 9 25.46 -11.63 12.92
CA SER A 9 25.03 -11.33 11.55
C SER A 9 23.51 -11.16 11.45
N MET A 10 22.75 -12.05 12.09
CA MET A 10 21.30 -11.97 12.18
C MET A 10 20.84 -10.71 12.94
N ALA A 11 21.49 -10.38 14.05
CA ALA A 11 21.19 -9.16 14.82
C ALA A 11 21.47 -7.87 14.03
N ARG A 12 22.41 -7.91 13.07
CA ARG A 12 22.67 -6.80 12.13
C ARG A 12 21.69 -6.77 10.95
N GLY A 13 20.72 -7.68 10.90
CA GLY A 13 19.70 -7.71 9.86
C GLY A 13 20.12 -8.42 8.57
N ASN A 14 21.11 -9.33 8.62
CA ASN A 14 21.45 -10.14 7.45
C ASN A 14 20.30 -11.10 7.10
N VAL A 15 19.60 -10.79 6.01
CA VAL A 15 18.38 -11.50 5.58
C VAL A 15 18.66 -12.95 5.21
N ASP A 16 19.80 -13.25 4.59
CA ASP A 16 20.14 -14.62 4.18
C ASP A 16 20.35 -15.52 5.41
N ASP A 17 21.09 -15.02 6.39
CA ASP A 17 21.34 -15.74 7.64
C ASP A 17 20.06 -15.93 8.45
N ILE A 18 19.21 -14.89 8.52
CA ILE A 18 17.89 -14.97 9.16
C ILE A 18 17.03 -16.03 8.46
N THR A 19 16.99 -16.02 7.14
CA THR A 19 16.17 -16.96 6.35
C THR A 19 16.65 -18.39 6.57
N GLN A 20 17.97 -18.62 6.49
CA GLN A 20 18.60 -19.92 6.73
C GLN A 20 18.37 -20.44 8.16
N ALA A 21 18.39 -19.55 9.16
CA ALA A 21 18.03 -19.86 10.53
C ALA A 21 16.55 -20.25 10.66
N LEU A 22 15.64 -19.51 10.03
CA LEU A 22 14.20 -19.78 10.10
C LEU A 22 13.82 -21.13 9.49
N ILE A 23 14.41 -21.50 8.35
CA ILE A 23 14.19 -22.81 7.71
C ILE A 23 14.94 -23.97 8.38
N GLY A 24 15.76 -23.69 9.40
CA GLY A 24 16.42 -24.70 10.22
C GLY A 24 17.80 -25.17 9.74
N THR A 25 18.27 -24.70 8.58
CA THR A 25 19.59 -25.10 8.03
C THR A 25 20.78 -24.69 8.89
N ARG A 26 20.59 -23.75 9.82
CA ARG A 26 21.61 -23.29 10.77
C ARG A 26 21.35 -23.69 12.22
N ASP A 27 20.33 -24.52 12.49
CA ASP A 27 19.90 -24.83 13.86
C ASP A 27 21.01 -25.47 14.69
N TYR A 28 21.85 -26.32 14.09
CA TYR A 28 23.00 -26.90 14.80
C TYR A 28 23.96 -25.80 15.33
N HIS A 29 24.37 -24.88 14.47
CA HIS A 29 25.29 -23.80 14.86
C HIS A 29 24.66 -22.84 15.88
N LEU A 30 23.36 -22.56 15.73
CA LEU A 30 22.62 -21.73 16.66
C LEU A 30 22.48 -22.40 18.03
N ARG A 31 22.17 -23.70 18.08
CA ARG A 31 22.13 -24.47 19.33
C ARG A 31 23.48 -24.48 20.03
N CYS A 32 24.58 -24.66 19.29
CA CYS A 32 25.92 -24.58 19.88
C CYS A 32 26.21 -23.20 20.49
N ALA A 33 25.80 -22.11 19.81
CA ALA A 33 25.98 -20.76 20.33
C ALA A 33 25.10 -20.47 21.56
N LEU A 34 23.83 -20.87 21.49
CA LEU A 34 22.88 -20.71 22.59
C LEU A 34 23.32 -21.53 23.80
N TYR A 35 23.75 -22.78 23.61
CA TYR A 35 24.29 -23.60 24.70
C TYR A 35 25.49 -22.94 25.36
N PHE A 36 26.44 -22.44 24.55
CA PHE A 36 27.61 -21.73 25.05
C PHE A 36 27.22 -20.50 25.88
N VAL A 37 26.26 -19.68 25.42
CA VAL A 37 25.82 -18.49 26.16
C VAL A 37 25.04 -18.86 27.42
N LEU A 38 24.10 -19.81 27.34
CA LEU A 38 23.19 -20.17 28.43
C LEU A 38 23.89 -20.96 29.55
N LYS A 39 24.90 -21.77 29.21
CA LYS A 39 25.60 -22.63 30.18
C LYS A 39 26.94 -22.03 30.64
N GLY A 40 27.13 -20.72 30.51
CA GLY A 40 28.30 -20.01 31.05
C GLY A 40 29.60 -20.33 30.31
N GLU A 41 29.58 -20.21 28.99
CA GLU A 41 30.72 -20.44 28.09
C GLU A 41 31.22 -21.89 28.03
N ARG A 42 30.38 -22.84 28.47
CA ARG A 42 30.66 -24.27 28.33
C ARG A 42 30.37 -24.76 26.92
N LEU A 43 31.26 -25.60 26.39
CA LEU A 43 31.06 -26.28 25.12
C LEU A 43 30.19 -27.54 25.30
N PRO A 44 29.29 -27.84 24.35
CA PRO A 44 28.49 -29.06 24.39
C PRO A 44 29.40 -30.28 24.19
N GLU A 45 29.23 -31.32 25.01
CA GLU A 45 30.00 -32.56 24.93
C GLU A 45 29.29 -33.62 24.08
N SER A 46 27.98 -33.45 23.88
CA SER A 46 27.13 -34.37 23.14
C SER A 46 26.02 -33.66 22.36
N VAL A 47 25.41 -34.36 21.41
CA VAL A 47 24.20 -33.87 20.73
C VAL A 47 23.03 -33.71 21.70
N ARG A 48 22.99 -34.51 22.78
CA ARG A 48 21.94 -34.41 23.81
C ARG A 48 21.98 -33.06 24.52
N ASP A 49 23.16 -32.50 24.73
CA ASP A 49 23.33 -31.17 25.32
C ASP A 49 22.70 -30.07 24.46
N LEU A 50 22.76 -30.23 23.12
CA LEU A 50 22.13 -29.29 22.18
C LEU A 50 20.60 -29.41 22.15
N MET A 51 20.07 -30.51 22.68
CA MET A 51 18.64 -30.78 22.82
C MET A 51 18.14 -30.43 24.24
N ASP A 52 18.97 -29.77 25.05
CA ASP A 52 18.57 -29.22 26.33
C ASP A 52 17.29 -28.36 26.18
N ALA A 53 16.41 -28.46 27.17
CA ALA A 53 15.11 -27.81 27.12
C ALA A 53 15.26 -26.29 27.01
N GLU A 54 16.21 -25.70 27.75
CA GLU A 54 16.45 -24.26 27.75
C GLU A 54 16.95 -23.78 26.39
N VAL A 55 17.92 -24.49 25.79
CA VAL A 55 18.44 -24.19 24.45
C VAL A 55 17.34 -24.29 23.39
N THR A 56 16.48 -25.30 23.50
CA THR A 56 15.40 -25.53 22.55
C THR A 56 14.34 -24.42 22.64
N VAL A 57 13.96 -24.03 23.85
CA VAL A 57 13.00 -22.93 24.10
C VAL A 57 13.57 -21.61 23.59
N GLU A 58 14.83 -21.31 23.89
CA GLU A 58 15.42 -20.03 23.48
C GLU A 58 15.63 -19.94 21.96
N LEU A 59 16.00 -21.06 21.30
CA LEU A 59 16.04 -21.12 19.84
C LEU A 59 14.67 -20.86 19.22
N ALA A 60 13.62 -21.48 19.75
CA ALA A 60 12.25 -21.29 19.26
C ALA A 60 11.82 -19.82 19.41
N ARG A 61 12.03 -19.25 20.60
CA ARG A 61 11.74 -17.84 20.91
C ARG A 61 12.46 -16.89 19.98
N MET A 62 13.76 -17.09 19.76
CA MET A 62 14.54 -16.28 18.83
C MET A 62 13.97 -16.36 17.41
N LYS A 63 13.66 -17.56 16.91
CA LYS A 63 13.07 -17.75 15.57
C LYS A 63 11.70 -17.07 15.48
N ASP A 64 10.88 -17.10 16.52
CA ASP A 64 9.58 -16.41 16.54
C ASP A 64 9.70 -14.89 16.48
N GLN A 65 10.70 -14.31 17.14
CA GLN A 65 10.99 -12.88 17.03
C GLN A 65 11.33 -12.48 15.59
N TYR A 66 12.19 -13.25 14.93
CA TYR A 66 12.53 -12.98 13.53
C TYR A 66 11.34 -13.21 12.59
N ARG A 67 10.50 -14.23 12.83
CA ARG A 67 9.25 -14.42 12.07
C ARG A 67 8.33 -13.22 12.22
N ALA A 68 8.13 -12.73 13.44
CA ALA A 68 7.30 -11.56 13.71
C ALA A 68 7.85 -10.31 12.99
N ALA A 69 9.17 -10.10 13.01
CA ALA A 69 9.80 -9.00 12.29
C ALA A 69 9.61 -9.11 10.77
N CYS A 70 9.79 -10.30 10.18
CA CYS A 70 9.55 -10.54 8.76
C CYS A 70 8.07 -10.31 8.39
N LEU A 71 7.13 -10.80 9.19
CA LEU A 71 5.69 -10.57 8.98
C LEU A 71 5.33 -9.09 9.08
N HIS A 72 5.91 -8.38 10.03
CA HIS A 72 5.70 -6.94 10.15
C HIS A 72 6.21 -6.19 8.92
N ALA A 73 7.41 -6.52 8.43
CA ALA A 73 7.97 -5.94 7.22
C ALA A 73 7.08 -6.20 5.98
N LEU A 74 6.58 -7.43 5.83
CA LEU A 74 5.65 -7.77 4.74
C LEU A 74 4.34 -6.97 4.83
N ASN A 75 3.76 -6.85 6.02
CA ASN A 75 2.53 -6.07 6.23
C ASN A 75 2.75 -4.58 5.91
N LEU A 76 3.91 -4.02 6.25
CA LEU A 76 4.25 -2.64 5.90
C LEU A 76 4.27 -2.42 4.38
N VAL A 77 4.87 -3.34 3.62
CA VAL A 77 4.90 -3.27 2.16
C VAL A 77 3.47 -3.34 1.59
N GLN A 78 2.66 -4.30 2.05
CA GLN A 78 1.26 -4.43 1.60
C GLN A 78 0.44 -3.17 1.90
N HIS A 79 0.60 -2.58 3.09
CA HIS A 79 -0.08 -1.34 3.44
C HIS A 79 0.38 -0.14 2.58
N GLN A 80 1.66 -0.08 2.22
CA GLN A 80 2.17 0.95 1.31
C GLN A 80 1.58 0.79 -0.10
N GLU A 81 1.54 -0.42 -0.64
CA GLU A 81 0.93 -0.71 -1.94
C GLU A 81 -0.55 -0.36 -1.96
N ALA A 82 -1.31 -0.74 -0.93
CA ALA A 82 -2.72 -0.41 -0.80
C ALA A 82 -2.96 1.12 -0.77
N ARG A 83 -2.11 1.86 -0.05
CA ARG A 83 -2.18 3.34 -0.02
C ARG A 83 -1.89 3.96 -1.38
N GLN A 84 -0.91 3.43 -2.11
CA GLN A 84 -0.58 3.90 -3.47
C GLN A 84 -1.74 3.66 -4.44
N GLN A 85 -2.37 2.47 -4.38
CA GLN A 85 -3.55 2.15 -5.19
C GLN A 85 -4.72 3.09 -4.88
N HIS A 86 -5.06 3.28 -3.59
CA HIS A 86 -6.12 4.20 -3.18
C HIS A 86 -5.86 5.63 -3.69
N THR A 87 -4.61 6.10 -3.60
CA THR A 87 -4.23 7.44 -4.10
C THR A 87 -4.39 7.53 -5.61
N ALA A 88 -4.03 6.47 -6.35
CA ALA A 88 -4.18 6.42 -7.80
C ALA A 88 -5.66 6.45 -8.22
N ASP A 89 -6.50 5.68 -7.54
CA ASP A 89 -7.94 5.64 -7.82
C ASP A 89 -8.63 6.97 -7.48
N GLN A 90 -8.24 7.61 -6.38
CA GLN A 90 -8.77 8.92 -6.03
C GLN A 90 -8.40 9.97 -7.09
N ARG A 91 -7.16 9.96 -7.61
CA ARG A 91 -6.77 10.84 -8.73
C ARG A 91 -7.60 10.58 -10.00
N ARG A 92 -7.89 9.32 -10.31
CA ARG A 92 -8.74 8.97 -11.47
C ARG A 92 -10.17 9.47 -11.27
N PHE A 93 -10.70 9.31 -10.06
CA PHE A 93 -12.02 9.81 -9.71
C PHE A 93 -12.09 11.33 -9.82
N ASP A 94 -11.10 12.05 -9.27
CA ASP A 94 -11.03 13.52 -9.36
C ASP A 94 -10.97 13.99 -10.82
N GLN A 95 -10.16 13.34 -11.65
CA GLN A 95 -10.09 13.64 -13.08
C GLN A 95 -11.42 13.37 -13.78
N ALA A 96 -12.11 12.27 -13.46
CA ALA A 96 -13.43 11.96 -14.00
C ALA A 96 -14.48 12.99 -13.54
N ALA A 97 -14.42 13.44 -12.29
CA ALA A 97 -15.30 14.47 -11.75
C ALA A 97 -15.08 15.83 -12.44
N VAL A 98 -13.83 16.22 -12.69
CA VAL A 98 -13.50 17.43 -13.45
C VAL A 98 -14.05 17.34 -14.88
N LYS A 99 -13.84 16.21 -15.57
CA LYS A 99 -14.39 15.99 -16.92
C LYS A 99 -15.92 16.03 -16.91
N PHE A 100 -16.56 15.41 -15.93
CA PHE A 100 -18.02 15.42 -15.80
C PHE A 100 -18.57 16.83 -15.56
N ARG A 101 -17.92 17.63 -14.70
CA ARG A 101 -18.30 19.03 -14.50
C ARG A 101 -18.12 19.86 -15.77
N ALA A 102 -17.03 19.64 -16.52
CA ALA A 102 -16.80 20.34 -17.78
C ALA A 102 -17.86 19.99 -18.84
N MET A 103 -18.27 18.71 -18.95
CA MET A 103 -19.34 18.30 -19.86
C MET A 103 -20.72 18.89 -19.49
N ASN A 104 -20.94 19.16 -18.21
CA ASN A 104 -22.19 19.75 -17.70
C ASN A 104 -22.09 21.27 -17.50
N ALA A 105 -21.01 21.91 -17.97
CA ALA A 105 -20.90 23.36 -17.88
C ALA A 105 -22.03 24.02 -18.69
N PRO A 106 -22.71 25.05 -18.15
CA PRO A 106 -23.68 25.82 -18.91
C PRO A 106 -23.01 26.42 -20.15
N ALA A 107 -23.78 26.56 -21.23
CA ALA A 107 -23.27 27.23 -22.43
C ALA A 107 -22.97 28.70 -22.07
N PRO A 108 -22.06 29.39 -22.80
CA PRO A 108 -21.70 30.79 -22.53
C PRO A 108 -22.91 31.73 -22.44
N GLU A 109 -23.99 31.38 -23.15
CA GLU A 109 -25.24 32.16 -23.22
C GLU A 109 -26.16 31.99 -21.99
N GLY A 110 -25.88 31.01 -21.13
CA GLY A 110 -26.63 30.69 -19.90
C GLY A 110 -27.20 29.28 -19.87
N THR A 111 -27.94 28.96 -18.80
CA THR A 111 -28.70 27.70 -18.69
C THR A 111 -29.97 27.73 -19.54
N VAL A 112 -30.50 26.55 -19.88
CA VAL A 112 -31.78 26.43 -20.61
C VAL A 112 -32.91 27.16 -19.88
N ASP A 113 -32.89 27.14 -18.55
CA ASP A 113 -33.90 27.79 -17.71
C ASP A 113 -33.76 29.32 -17.71
N GLU A 114 -32.53 29.84 -17.70
CA GLU A 114 -32.25 31.27 -17.82
C GLU A 114 -32.64 31.81 -19.19
N LEU A 115 -32.29 31.09 -20.27
CA LEU A 115 -32.62 31.48 -21.64
C LEU A 115 -34.14 31.43 -21.89
N ALA A 116 -34.82 30.40 -21.38
CA ALA A 116 -36.27 30.28 -21.45
C ALA A 116 -36.98 31.45 -20.74
N LYS A 117 -36.51 31.83 -19.56
CA LYS A 117 -37.04 32.98 -18.81
C LYS A 117 -36.72 34.32 -19.48
N ARG A 118 -35.49 34.50 -19.96
CA ARG A 118 -35.00 35.77 -20.55
C ARG A 118 -35.69 36.09 -21.86
N HIS A 119 -35.94 35.09 -22.70
CA HIS A 119 -36.52 35.27 -24.03
C HIS A 119 -38.01 34.87 -24.10
N GLY A 120 -38.63 34.47 -22.98
CA GLY A 120 -40.05 34.10 -22.93
C GLY A 120 -40.41 32.85 -23.74
N VAL A 121 -39.46 31.96 -23.99
CA VAL A 121 -39.63 30.75 -24.81
C VAL A 121 -39.63 29.48 -23.97
N SER A 122 -40.21 28.39 -24.50
CA SER A 122 -40.25 27.11 -23.78
C SER A 122 -38.85 26.47 -23.67
N LYS A 123 -38.59 25.75 -22.57
CA LYS A 123 -37.33 25.01 -22.35
C LYS A 123 -37.04 24.01 -23.47
N SER A 124 -38.08 23.39 -24.04
CA SER A 124 -37.96 22.45 -25.16
C SER A 124 -37.45 23.13 -26.42
N HIS A 125 -37.90 24.36 -26.69
CA HIS A 125 -37.44 25.15 -27.83
C HIS A 125 -35.97 25.59 -27.69
N VAL A 126 -35.55 26.02 -26.49
CA VAL A 126 -34.14 26.32 -26.20
C VAL A 126 -33.25 25.08 -26.34
N ARG A 127 -33.71 23.91 -25.89
CA ARG A 127 -32.97 22.63 -26.06
C ARG A 127 -32.81 22.24 -27.52
N LEU A 128 -33.83 22.49 -28.36
CA LEU A 128 -33.78 22.24 -29.79
C LEU A 128 -32.72 23.13 -30.47
N LEU A 129 -32.79 24.45 -30.24
CA LEU A 129 -31.81 25.40 -30.79
C LEU A 129 -30.38 25.13 -30.30
N LYS A 130 -30.23 24.72 -29.04
CA LYS A 130 -28.93 24.29 -28.49
C LYS A 130 -28.37 23.05 -29.17
N ARG A 131 -29.23 22.08 -29.50
CA ARG A 131 -28.84 20.85 -30.22
C ARG A 131 -28.44 21.15 -31.68
N GLU A 132 -29.09 22.14 -32.29
CA GLU A 132 -28.84 22.54 -33.69
C GLU A 132 -27.71 23.57 -33.85
N ASN A 133 -27.03 23.98 -32.77
CA ASN A 133 -26.05 25.08 -32.76
C ASN A 133 -26.62 26.42 -33.26
N ARG A 134 -27.92 26.65 -33.03
CA ARG A 134 -28.68 27.84 -33.47
C ARG A 134 -29.15 28.72 -32.30
N LEU A 135 -28.46 28.64 -31.15
CA LEU A 135 -28.79 29.44 -29.96
C LEU A 135 -28.75 30.96 -30.22
N HIS A 136 -27.90 31.43 -31.13
CA HIS A 136 -27.82 32.82 -31.57
C HIS A 136 -29.13 33.36 -32.19
N GLU A 137 -30.06 32.49 -32.58
CA GLU A 137 -31.37 32.91 -33.08
C GLU A 137 -32.29 33.41 -31.97
N LEU A 138 -32.05 33.01 -30.71
CA LEU A 138 -32.75 33.58 -29.54
C LEU A 138 -32.33 35.03 -29.27
N THR A 139 -31.10 35.40 -29.65
CA THR A 139 -30.53 36.74 -29.43
C THR A 139 -30.76 37.69 -30.60
N GLY A 140 -31.44 37.28 -31.66
CA GLY A 140 -31.62 38.09 -32.88
C GLY A 140 -32.47 39.34 -32.66
N ALA A 141 -31.85 40.48 -32.28
CA ALA A 141 -32.17 41.87 -32.68
C ALA A 141 -31.55 42.92 -31.73
N ALA A 142 -30.25 43.20 -31.89
CA ALA A 142 -29.64 44.53 -31.69
C ALA A 142 -28.22 44.52 -32.30
N SER A 143 -28.14 44.34 -33.62
CA SER A 143 -26.97 44.73 -34.40
C SER A 143 -27.49 45.47 -35.62
N GLN A 144 -27.93 46.70 -35.36
CA GLN A 144 -27.88 47.83 -36.29
C GLN A 144 -27.09 48.91 -35.58
#